data_AF-A0A151MN46-F1
#
_entry.id   AF-A0A151MN46-F1
#
_cell.length_a   1.000
_cell.length_b   1.000
_cell.length_c   1.000
_cell.angle_alpha   90.00
_cell.angle_beta   90.00
_cell.angle_gamma   90.00
#
_symmetry.space_group_name_H-M   'P 1'
#
loop_
_entity.id
_entity.type
_entity.pdbx_description
1 polymer ?
#
loop_
_entity_poly.entity_id
_entity_poly.type
_entity_poly.pdbx_seq_one_letter_code
_entity_poly.pdbx_strand_id
1 'polypeptide(L)'
;MCGGCVGTEYPARGNTCLENGSFLLNFVACAECNKRDFVLIANRATEEEDGEEIITYDHMCENCHHVIARHEYTFSVVDDYQEYTMLYGPALLKLAPRVF
;
A
#
# COMPACT_ATOMS: atom_id res chain seq x y z
N MET A 1 7.44 -3.34 0.65
CA MET A 1 6.68 -4.45 1.28
C MET A 1 7.65 -5.34 2.05
N CYS A 2 7.20 -6.24 2.93
CA CYS A 2 8.07 -7.24 3.57
C CYS A 2 8.55 -8.26 2.54
N GLY A 3 9.84 -8.24 2.20
CA GLY A 3 10.44 -9.10 1.17
C GLY A 3 10.32 -10.60 1.41
N GLY A 4 10.16 -11.03 2.68
CA GLY A 4 9.89 -12.43 3.00
C GLY A 4 8.42 -12.84 2.83
N CYS A 5 7.49 -11.88 2.78
CA CYS A 5 6.06 -12.16 2.69
C CYS A 5 5.53 -12.17 1.25
N VAL A 6 6.20 -11.45 0.35
CA VAL A 6 5.73 -11.19 -1.01
C VAL A 6 6.70 -11.74 -2.06
N GLY A 7 6.19 -12.00 -3.27
CA GLY A 7 7.03 -12.45 -4.39
C GLY A 7 7.97 -11.36 -4.90
N THR A 8 7.52 -10.10 -4.91
CA THR A 8 8.33 -8.93 -5.27
C THR A 8 7.91 -7.73 -4.43
N GLU A 9 8.86 -6.97 -3.89
CA GLU A 9 8.57 -5.84 -2.98
C GLU A 9 7.87 -4.67 -3.67
N TYR A 10 8.10 -4.50 -4.97
CA TYR A 10 7.55 -3.45 -5.82
C TYR A 10 6.98 -4.07 -7.10
N PRO A 11 5.82 -4.76 -7.03
CA PRO A 11 5.25 -5.42 -8.19
C PRO A 11 4.72 -4.39 -9.19
N ALA A 12 5.08 -4.52 -10.46
CA ALA A 12 4.50 -3.71 -11.53
C ALA A 12 3.01 -4.03 -11.69
N ARG A 13 2.18 -2.99 -11.82
CA ARG A 13 0.71 -3.10 -11.98
C ARG A 13 0.15 -2.30 -13.16
N GLY A 14 1.03 -1.86 -14.06
CA GLY A 14 0.66 -0.88 -15.07
C GLY A 14 0.13 0.39 -14.40
N ASN A 15 -1.05 0.83 -14.82
CA ASN A 15 -1.66 2.08 -14.34
C ASN A 15 -2.72 1.85 -13.24
N THR A 16 -2.81 0.64 -12.68
CA THR A 16 -3.82 0.34 -11.66
C THR A 16 -3.45 0.97 -10.31
N CYS A 17 -4.22 1.98 -9.90
CA CYS A 17 -4.20 2.60 -8.58
C CYS A 17 -5.53 2.32 -7.87
N LEU A 18 -5.49 1.88 -6.62
CA LEU A 18 -6.64 1.45 -5.84
C LEU A 18 -6.47 1.98 -4.42
N GLU A 19 -7.48 2.67 -3.93
CA GLU A 19 -7.60 3.13 -2.54
C GLU A 19 -7.87 2.01 -1.52
N ASN A 20 -8.18 0.80 -2.00
CA ASN A 20 -8.66 -0.31 -1.18
C ASN A 20 -8.21 -1.68 -1.72
N GLY A 21 -8.20 -2.67 -0.82
CA GLY A 21 -7.96 -4.07 -1.13
C GLY A 21 -6.50 -4.50 -1.04
N SER A 22 -6.27 -5.81 -1.22
CA SER A 22 -4.97 -6.48 -1.07
C SER A 22 -4.59 -7.23 -2.34
N PHE A 23 -3.30 -7.21 -2.71
CA PHE A 23 -2.83 -7.91 -3.91
C PHE A 23 -2.38 -9.33 -3.61
N LEU A 24 -3.37 -10.20 -3.45
CA LEU A 24 -3.16 -11.58 -3.03
C LEU A 24 -2.31 -12.40 -4.03
N LEU A 25 -2.26 -12.00 -5.31
CA LEU A 25 -1.39 -12.64 -6.30
C LEU A 25 0.11 -12.48 -5.98
N ASN A 26 0.50 -11.39 -5.31
CA ASN A 26 1.89 -11.17 -4.89
C ASN A 26 2.17 -11.70 -3.47
N PHE A 27 1.16 -12.15 -2.72
CA PHE A 27 1.34 -12.68 -1.37
C PHE A 27 1.69 -14.17 -1.40
N VAL A 28 2.88 -14.50 -0.92
CA VAL A 28 3.42 -15.87 -0.93
C VAL A 28 3.03 -16.61 0.35
N ALA A 29 3.44 -16.10 1.50
CA ALA A 29 3.08 -16.55 2.86
C ALA A 29 3.65 -15.54 3.86
N CYS A 30 3.12 -15.45 5.08
CA CYS A 30 3.75 -14.59 6.09
C CYS A 30 5.11 -15.17 6.51
N ALA A 31 6.18 -14.37 6.44
CA ALA A 31 7.54 -14.78 6.82
C ALA A 31 7.69 -15.14 8.31
N GLU A 32 6.89 -14.53 9.19
CA GLU A 32 6.98 -14.74 10.64
C GLU A 32 6.31 -16.05 11.08
N CYS A 33 5.13 -16.36 10.54
CA CYS A 33 4.33 -17.52 10.97
C CYS A 33 4.17 -18.61 9.92
N ASN A 34 4.69 -18.40 8.70
CA ASN A 34 4.63 -19.29 7.55
C ASN A 34 3.21 -19.66 7.08
N LYS A 35 2.21 -18.88 7.48
CA LYS A 35 0.82 -19.06 7.07
C LYS A 35 0.50 -18.25 5.81
N ARG A 36 -0.24 -18.86 4.89
CA ARG A 36 -0.80 -18.21 3.70
C ARG A 36 -2.31 -18.17 3.81
N ASP A 37 -2.80 -17.38 4.76
CA ASP A 37 -4.22 -17.14 4.98
C ASP A 37 -4.58 -15.69 4.58
N PHE A 38 -5.61 -15.13 5.20
CA PHE A 38 -6.09 -13.78 4.94
C PHE A 38 -5.08 -12.69 5.33
N VAL A 39 -5.11 -11.61 4.56
CA VAL A 39 -4.39 -10.36 4.83
C VAL A 39 -5.42 -9.32 5.27
N LEU A 40 -5.31 -8.88 6.51
CA LEU A 40 -6.12 -7.83 7.10
C LEU A 40 -5.72 -6.45 6.59
N ILE A 41 -6.70 -5.55 6.53
CA ILE A 41 -6.50 -4.12 6.40
C ILE A 41 -6.74 -3.50 7.78
N ALA A 42 -5.76 -2.77 8.29
CA ALA A 42 -5.82 -2.12 9.60
C ALA A 42 -5.22 -0.71 9.54
N ASN A 43 -5.43 0.07 10.60
CA ASN A 43 -4.87 1.42 10.76
C ASN A 43 -5.17 2.35 9.58
N ARG A 44 -6.38 2.24 8.99
CA ARG A 44 -6.78 3.10 7.88
C ARG A 44 -6.94 4.54 8.35
N ALA A 45 -6.30 5.47 7.64
CA ALA A 45 -6.45 6.90 7.82
C ALA A 45 -6.70 7.58 6.47
N THR A 46 -7.44 8.68 6.50
CA THR A 46 -7.70 9.56 5.36
C THR A 46 -7.31 10.97 5.76
N GLU A 47 -6.50 11.62 4.93
CA GLU A 47 -6.06 13.01 5.09
C GLU A 47 -6.47 13.78 3.83
N GLU A 48 -7.06 14.97 4.00
CA GLU A 48 -7.46 15.85 2.89
C GLU A 48 -6.86 17.23 3.14
N GLU A 49 -5.99 17.70 2.25
CA GLU A 49 -5.35 19.01 2.33
C GLU A 49 -5.16 19.60 0.92
N ASP A 50 -5.54 20.86 0.71
CA ASP A 50 -5.33 21.60 -0.55
C ASP A 50 -5.80 20.90 -1.85
N GLY A 51 -6.86 20.09 -1.78
CA GLY A 51 -7.39 19.35 -2.94
C GLY A 51 -6.66 18.05 -3.26
N GLU A 52 -5.75 17.62 -2.37
CA GLU A 52 -5.12 16.31 -2.34
C GLU A 52 -5.81 15.44 -1.27
N GLU A 53 -6.22 14.23 -1.64
CA GLU A 53 -6.71 13.19 -0.74
C GLU A 53 -5.67 12.08 -0.63
N ILE A 54 -5.29 11.73 0.60
CA ILE A 54 -4.32 10.68 0.90
C ILE A 54 -5.00 9.62 1.79
N ILE A 55 -5.00 8.38 1.33
CA ILE A 55 -5.48 7.21 2.07
C ILE A 55 -4.27 6.35 2.42
N THR A 56 -4.09 6.06 3.71
CA THR A 56 -3.05 5.14 4.18
C THR A 56 -3.67 3.99 4.96
N TYR A 57 -3.10 2.79 4.86
CA TYR A 57 -3.45 1.65 5.71
C TYR A 57 -2.35 0.58 5.72
N ASP A 58 -2.43 -0.32 6.71
CA ASP A 58 -1.50 -1.43 6.89
C ASP A 58 -2.13 -2.75 6.38
N HIS A 59 -1.35 -3.52 5.64
CA HIS A 59 -1.62 -4.93 5.36
C HIS A 59 -1.02 -5.79 6.46
N MET A 60 -1.84 -6.53 7.19
CA MET A 60 -1.41 -7.33 8.33
C MET A 60 -1.73 -8.82 8.13
N CYS A 61 -0.84 -9.70 8.57
CA CYS A 61 -1.13 -11.14 8.62
C CYS A 61 -2.22 -11.41 9.66
N GLU A 62 -3.31 -12.08 9.30
CA GLU A 62 -4.38 -12.47 10.23
C GLU A 62 -3.85 -13.27 11.43
N ASN A 63 -2.86 -14.13 11.20
CA ASN A 63 -2.42 -15.11 12.20
C ASN A 63 -1.51 -14.53 13.28
N CYS A 64 -0.62 -13.61 12.92
CA CYS A 64 0.41 -13.09 13.83
C CYS A 64 0.48 -11.56 13.87
N HIS A 65 -0.40 -10.87 13.14
CA HIS A 65 -0.43 -9.40 13.06
C HIS A 65 0.88 -8.77 12.54
N HIS A 66 1.71 -9.55 11.84
CA HIS A 66 2.89 -9.02 11.15
C HIS A 66 2.48 -8.05 10.05
N VAL A 67 3.07 -6.86 10.01
CA VAL A 67 2.84 -5.85 8.96
C VAL A 67 3.55 -6.30 7.68
N ILE A 68 2.78 -6.79 6.72
CA ILE A 68 3.24 -7.26 5.41
C ILE A 68 3.60 -6.09 4.50
N ALA A 69 2.82 -5.02 4.52
CA ALA A 69 3.06 -3.83 3.72
C ALA A 69 2.30 -2.63 4.28
N ARG A 70 2.83 -1.43 4.07
CA ARG A 70 2.08 -0.18 4.17
C ARG A 70 1.59 0.25 2.81
N HIS A 71 0.33 0.66 2.74
CA HIS A 71 -0.33 1.18 1.55
C HIS A 71 -0.50 2.68 1.70
N GLU A 72 -0.19 3.41 0.65
CA GLU A 72 -0.53 4.81 0.46
C GLU A 72 -1.15 4.96 -0.92
N TYR A 73 -2.31 5.59 -0.97
CA TYR A 73 -2.99 6.01 -2.17
C TYR A 73 -3.19 7.51 -2.10
N THR A 74 -2.88 8.19 -3.18
CA THR A 74 -3.04 9.64 -3.30
C THR A 74 -3.89 9.93 -4.53
N PHE A 75 -4.86 10.81 -4.35
CA PHE A 75 -5.66 11.40 -5.40
C PHE A 75 -5.52 12.93 -5.35
N SER A 76 -5.29 13.56 -6.49
CA SER A 76 -5.27 15.02 -6.58
C SER A 76 -5.82 15.49 -7.92
N VAL A 77 -6.26 16.75 -7.95
CA VAL A 77 -6.66 17.45 -9.18
C VAL A 77 -5.62 18.53 -9.46
N VAL A 78 -4.88 18.38 -10.56
CA VAL A 78 -3.88 19.34 -11.02
C VAL A 78 -4.35 19.94 -12.33
N ASP A 79 -4.63 21.24 -12.33
CA ASP A 79 -5.30 21.94 -13.42
C ASP A 79 -6.63 21.24 -13.82
N ASP A 80 -6.69 20.68 -15.03
CA ASP A 80 -7.85 19.94 -15.57
C ASP A 80 -7.66 18.41 -15.54
N TYR A 81 -6.62 17.92 -14.86
CA TYR A 81 -6.26 16.49 -14.81
C TYR A 81 -6.45 15.91 -13.42
N GLN A 82 -6.79 14.61 -13.39
CA GLN A 82 -6.87 13.80 -12.17
C GLN A 82 -5.62 12.92 -12.08
N GLU A 83 -4.86 13.05 -11.01
CA GLU A 83 -3.68 12.26 -10.74
C GLU A 83 -3.97 11.19 -9.68
N TYR A 84 -3.46 9.99 -9.91
CA TYR A 84 -3.61 8.84 -9.02
C TYR A 84 -2.24 8.22 -8.79
N THR A 85 -1.83 8.16 -7.52
CA THR A 85 -0.57 7.52 -7.13
C THR A 85 -0.84 6.44 -6.08
N MET A 86 -0.10 5.34 -6.16
CA MET A 86 -0.15 4.27 -5.17
C MET A 86 1.28 3.82 -4.85
N LEU A 87 1.61 3.76 -3.57
CA LEU A 87 2.91 3.31 -3.08
C LEU A 87 2.76 2.21 -2.04
N TYR A 88 3.73 1.28 -2.04
CA TYR A 88 3.87 0.24 -1.03
C TYR A 88 5.26 0.22 -0.43
N GLY A 89 5.37 0.35 0.90
CA GLY A 89 6.66 0.47 1.59
C GLY A 89 6.76 -0.30 2.90
N PRO A 90 7.98 -0.65 3.38
CA PRO A 90 8.21 -1.13 4.74
C PRO A 90 8.21 0.02 5.78
N ALA A 91 8.45 1.24 5.33
CA ALA A 91 8.26 2.47 6.09
C ALA A 91 7.63 3.50 5.13
N LEU A 92 6.54 4.14 5.53
CA LEU A 92 6.05 5.37 4.88
C LEU A 92 7.01 6.50 5.28
N LEU A 93 8.27 6.40 4.88
CA LEU A 93 9.14 7.55 4.86
C LEU A 93 8.63 8.42 3.72
N LYS A 94 8.23 9.66 4.06
CA LYS A 94 7.92 10.79 3.17
C LYS A 94 9.11 11.14 2.23
N LEU A 95 9.58 10.17 1.46
CA LEU A 95 10.78 10.20 0.62
C LEU A 95 10.54 9.60 -0.78
N ALA A 96 9.29 9.45 -1.22
CA ALA A 96 9.05 9.49 -2.65
C ALA A 96 9.23 10.94 -3.11
N PRO A 97 10.06 11.22 -4.13
CA PRO A 97 10.27 12.58 -4.59
C PRO A 97 8.92 13.10 -5.09
N ARG A 98 8.41 14.17 -4.48
CA ARG A 98 7.39 15.02 -5.08
C ARG A 98 8.02 15.55 -6.36
N VAL A 99 7.73 14.90 -7.49
CA VAL A 99 8.19 15.35 -8.80
C VAL A 99 7.35 16.58 -9.12
N PHE A 100 7.99 17.74 -9.08
CA PHE A 100 7.48 19.01 -9.61
C PHE A 100 7.47 18.98 -11.14
#